data_AF-A0A7C4IJ02-F1
#
_entry.id   AF-A0A7C4IJ02-F1
#
_cell.length_a   1.000
_cell.length_b   1.000
_cell.length_c   1.000
_cell.angle_alpha   90.00
_cell.angle_beta   90.00
_cell.angle_gamma   90.00
#
_symmetry.space_group_name_H-M   'P 1'
#
loop_
_entity.id
_entity.type
_entity.pdbx_description
1 polymer ?
#
loop_
_entity_poly.entity_id
_entity_poly.type
_entity_poly.pdbx_seq_one_letter_code
_entity_poly.pdbx_strand_id
1 'polypeptide(L)'
;MSEPTAVSAAPAQAPRPPDPPRPVTPAARRQSWVEPQVRMWWLAAACVALLAVVLGIRTAMVVSRAGSLIRTGREVQARLTKVDNISREGFRVPASELPKVEMRVTLPDNTTRDISGILRHQKGLLEPGKTLTLRIDPADVSRWSDATSPPPLMPELMPYIGMGVLAAALMGVAILARRRVLSVWQNDQVHPALVVETGFSGLAPLSRVVRFVLCDARDRRVFRAAAPLRLDPRPGQAIWIVSPPGNPQRGILASLYQ
;
A
#
# COMPACT_ATOMS: atom_id res chain seq x y z
N MET A 1 39.22 -45.53 -26.96
CA MET A 1 38.08 -44.65 -27.31
C MET A 1 38.42 -43.27 -26.77
N SER A 2 38.87 -42.38 -27.64
CA SER A 2 39.23 -41.01 -27.27
C SER A 2 37.96 -40.17 -27.29
N GLU A 3 37.54 -39.65 -26.14
CA GLU A 3 36.46 -38.66 -26.11
C GLU A 3 36.92 -37.44 -26.94
N PRO A 4 36.10 -36.95 -27.89
CA PRO A 4 36.43 -35.75 -28.62
C PRO A 4 36.49 -34.59 -27.62
N THR A 5 37.68 -34.04 -27.42
CA THR A 5 37.90 -32.78 -26.71
C THR A 5 37.12 -31.70 -27.43
N ALA A 6 35.89 -31.47 -26.99
CA ALA A 6 35.07 -30.37 -27.48
C ALA A 6 35.84 -29.09 -27.15
N VAL A 7 36.39 -28.44 -28.18
CA VAL A 7 36.97 -27.11 -28.07
C VAL A 7 35.82 -26.19 -27.69
N SER A 8 35.65 -25.99 -26.39
CA SER A 8 34.64 -25.11 -25.81
C SER A 8 34.97 -23.69 -26.28
N ALA A 9 34.33 -23.25 -27.36
CA ALA A 9 34.48 -21.90 -27.88
C ALA A 9 34.29 -20.90 -26.73
N ALA A 10 35.29 -20.04 -26.52
CA ALA A 10 35.23 -19.03 -25.46
C ALA A 10 33.96 -18.19 -25.66
N PRO A 11 33.09 -18.07 -24.64
CA PRO A 11 31.84 -17.35 -24.79
C PRO A 11 32.13 -15.89 -25.20
N ALA A 12 31.41 -15.39 -26.20
CA ALA A 12 31.53 -14.03 -26.68
C ALA A 12 31.36 -13.03 -25.52
N GLN A 13 32.39 -12.23 -25.25
CA GLN A 13 32.36 -11.23 -24.19
C GLN A 13 31.43 -10.08 -24.59
N ALA A 14 30.57 -9.66 -23.67
CA ALA A 14 29.75 -8.47 -23.86
C ALA A 14 30.64 -7.23 -24.09
N PRO A 15 30.21 -6.24 -24.89
CA PRO A 15 30.99 -5.01 -25.08
C PRO A 15 31.20 -4.31 -23.74
N ARG A 16 32.45 -3.87 -23.51
CA ARG A 16 32.81 -3.14 -22.28
C ARG A 16 32.02 -1.81 -22.24
N PRO A 17 31.34 -1.49 -21.13
CA PRO A 17 30.68 -0.20 -20.98
C PRO A 17 31.69 0.97 -20.98
N PRO A 18 31.25 2.20 -21.32
CA PRO A 18 32.11 3.37 -21.32
C PRO A 18 32.71 3.64 -19.93
N ASP A 19 33.88 4.25 -19.90
CA ASP A 19 34.51 4.68 -18.64
C ASP A 19 33.70 5.81 -17.98
N PRO A 20 33.76 5.95 -16.63
CA PRO A 20 33.04 7.00 -15.92
C PRO A 20 33.66 8.39 -16.21
N PRO A 21 32.87 9.48 -16.20
CA PRO A 21 31.44 9.53 -15.92
C PRO A 21 30.57 9.07 -17.10
N ARG A 22 29.67 8.12 -16.86
CA ARG A 22 28.78 7.57 -17.92
C ARG A 22 27.58 8.48 -18.17
N PRO A 23 27.16 8.67 -19.43
CA PRO A 23 25.95 9.42 -19.73
C PRO A 23 24.70 8.68 -19.24
N VAL A 24 23.70 9.43 -18.74
CA VAL A 24 22.40 8.88 -18.33
C VAL A 24 21.48 8.83 -19.55
N THR A 25 21.54 7.71 -20.26
CA THR A 25 20.72 7.43 -21.44
C THR A 25 19.23 7.30 -21.07
N PRO A 26 18.31 7.44 -22.03
CA PRO A 26 16.89 7.12 -21.80
C PRO A 26 16.64 5.67 -21.36
N ALA A 27 17.52 4.73 -21.74
CA ALA A 27 17.49 3.35 -21.27
C ALA A 27 17.82 3.28 -19.76
N ALA A 28 18.94 3.87 -19.33
CA ALA A 28 19.32 3.99 -17.93
C ALA A 28 18.23 4.67 -17.06
N ARG A 29 17.61 5.73 -17.57
CA ARG A 29 16.51 6.44 -16.87
C ARG A 29 15.30 5.54 -16.64
N ARG A 30 14.95 4.68 -17.61
CA ARG A 30 13.82 3.75 -17.51
C ARG A 30 14.18 2.55 -16.63
N GLN A 31 15.36 1.98 -16.82
CA GLN A 31 15.83 0.82 -16.07
C GLN A 31 15.96 1.10 -14.57
N SER A 32 16.44 2.29 -14.19
CA SER A 32 16.54 2.70 -12.78
C SER A 32 15.21 2.68 -11.99
N TRP A 33 14.05 2.70 -12.66
CA TRP A 33 12.74 2.53 -12.01
C TRP A 33 12.37 1.07 -11.75
N VAL A 34 12.94 0.14 -12.52
CA VAL A 34 12.65 -1.29 -12.46
C VAL A 34 13.55 -1.99 -11.42
N GLU A 35 14.61 -1.31 -10.96
CA GLU A 35 15.49 -1.83 -9.92
C GLU A 35 14.71 -2.28 -8.67
N PRO A 36 14.98 -3.48 -8.12
CA PRO A 36 14.15 -4.07 -7.07
C PRO A 36 13.94 -3.17 -5.85
N GLN A 37 14.99 -2.45 -5.44
CA GLN A 37 14.91 -1.52 -4.30
C GLN A 37 13.96 -0.35 -4.57
N VAL A 38 14.05 0.26 -5.76
CA VAL A 38 13.18 1.39 -6.15
C VAL A 38 11.74 0.91 -6.29
N ARG A 39 11.55 -0.23 -6.97
CA ARG A 39 10.24 -0.83 -7.19
C ARG A 39 9.55 -1.21 -5.87
N MET A 40 10.29 -1.76 -4.91
CA MET A 40 9.75 -2.11 -3.59
C MET A 40 9.15 -0.89 -2.88
N TRP A 41 9.90 0.21 -2.79
CA TRP A 41 9.41 1.45 -2.17
C TRP A 41 8.27 2.07 -2.96
N TRP A 42 8.32 2.01 -4.29
CA TRP A 42 7.26 2.51 -5.16
C TRP A 42 5.94 1.75 -4.99
N LEU A 43 6.00 0.42 -4.94
CA LEU A 43 4.83 -0.43 -4.69
C LEU A 43 4.26 -0.23 -3.29
N ALA A 44 5.12 -0.11 -2.28
CA ALA A 44 4.68 0.20 -0.92
C ALA A 44 3.95 1.55 -0.86
N ALA A 45 4.52 2.60 -1.47
CA ALA A 45 3.90 3.92 -1.55
C ALA A 45 2.54 3.86 -2.27
N ALA A 46 2.48 3.18 -3.42
CA ALA A 46 1.24 3.03 -4.20
C ALA A 46 0.15 2.28 -3.42
N CYS A 47 0.51 1.22 -2.68
CA CYS A 47 -0.42 0.46 -1.86
C CYS A 47 -1.01 1.31 -0.73
N VAL A 48 -0.16 2.04 0.01
CA VAL A 48 -0.60 2.93 1.09
C VAL A 48 -1.47 4.07 0.56
N ALA A 49 -1.09 4.68 -0.57
CA ALA A 49 -1.86 5.74 -1.22
C ALA A 49 -3.25 5.25 -1.65
N LEU A 50 -3.32 4.07 -2.29
CA LEU A 50 -4.58 3.47 -2.70
C LEU A 50 -5.50 3.20 -1.51
N LEU A 51 -4.95 2.65 -0.42
CA LEU A 51 -5.72 2.39 0.80
C LEU A 51 -6.23 3.70 1.43
N ALA A 52 -5.40 4.74 1.49
CA ALA A 52 -5.79 6.06 1.99
C ALA A 52 -6.94 6.66 1.18
N VAL A 53 -6.88 6.58 -0.16
CA VAL A 53 -7.92 7.10 -1.05
C VAL A 53 -9.23 6.32 -0.89
N VAL A 54 -9.18 4.99 -0.94
CA VAL A 54 -10.39 4.15 -0.85
C VAL A 54 -11.09 4.33 0.49
N LEU A 55 -10.35 4.29 1.60
CA LEU A 55 -10.92 4.48 2.92
C LEU A 55 -11.39 5.91 3.14
N GLY A 56 -10.64 6.91 2.66
CA GLY A 56 -11.03 8.32 2.72
C GLY A 56 -12.33 8.60 1.97
N ILE A 57 -12.49 8.08 0.75
CA ILE A 57 -13.74 8.20 -0.03
C ILE A 57 -14.90 7.53 0.71
N ARG A 58 -14.70 6.32 1.24
CA ARG A 58 -15.74 5.60 1.99
C ARG A 58 -16.19 6.40 3.21
N THR A 59 -15.26 6.93 3.99
CA THR A 59 -15.57 7.74 5.17
C THR A 59 -16.24 9.05 4.80
N ALA A 60 -15.77 9.74 3.76
CA ALA A 60 -16.40 10.96 3.26
C ALA A 60 -17.86 10.70 2.81
N MET A 61 -18.13 9.58 2.14
CA MET A 61 -19.50 9.20 1.78
C MET A 61 -20.38 8.93 3.00
N VAL A 62 -19.87 8.23 4.01
CA VAL A 62 -20.61 7.94 5.25
C VAL A 62 -20.94 9.25 5.98
N VAL A 63 -19.96 10.12 6.17
CA VAL A 63 -20.14 11.43 6.81
C VAL A 63 -21.09 12.32 6.02
N SER A 64 -20.98 12.34 4.69
CA SER A 64 -21.87 13.12 3.82
C SER A 64 -23.33 12.64 3.92
N ARG A 65 -23.56 11.32 3.90
CA ARG A 65 -24.90 10.73 4.08
C ARG A 65 -25.47 11.05 5.46
N ALA A 66 -24.66 10.90 6.52
CA ALA A 66 -25.06 11.25 7.88
C ALA A 66 -25.41 12.74 7.99
N GLY A 67 -24.58 13.61 7.41
CA GLY A 67 -24.82 15.05 7.38
C GLY A 67 -26.07 15.43 6.57
N SER A 68 -26.36 14.72 5.48
CA SER A 68 -27.61 14.89 4.74
C SER A 68 -28.80 14.54 5.61
N LEU A 69 -28.78 13.38 6.27
CA LEU A 69 -29.86 12.92 7.15
C LEU A 69 -30.12 13.89 8.31
N ILE A 70 -29.08 14.51 8.87
CA ILE A 70 -29.25 15.48 9.96
C ILE A 70 -29.84 16.81 9.45
N ARG A 71 -29.46 17.25 8.24
CA ARG A 71 -29.98 18.50 7.65
C ARG A 71 -31.42 18.37 7.13
N THR A 72 -31.73 17.26 6.44
CA THR A 72 -33.01 17.09 5.74
C THR A 72 -33.95 16.10 6.44
N GLY A 73 -33.44 15.29 7.35
CA GLY A 73 -34.23 14.31 8.08
C GLY A 73 -35.19 14.97 9.06
N ARG A 74 -36.33 14.33 9.25
CA ARG A 74 -37.41 14.83 10.10
C ARG A 74 -37.19 14.40 11.54
N GLU A 75 -37.40 15.33 12.47
CA GLU A 75 -37.38 15.01 13.90
C GLU A 75 -38.63 14.23 14.29
N VAL A 76 -38.42 13.13 15.00
CA VAL A 76 -39.47 12.27 15.53
C VAL A 76 -39.12 11.88 16.97
N GLN A 77 -40.16 11.66 17.76
CA GLN A 77 -40.02 11.13 19.12
C GLN A 77 -40.04 9.60 19.06
N ALA A 78 -38.99 8.98 19.59
CA ALA A 78 -38.82 7.54 19.64
C ALA A 78 -38.82 7.07 21.08
N ARG A 79 -39.71 6.15 21.45
CA ARG A 79 -39.77 5.56 22.79
C ARG A 79 -38.98 4.26 22.81
N LEU A 80 -37.98 4.16 23.69
CA LEU A 80 -37.22 2.92 23.88
C LEU A 80 -38.15 1.83 24.42
N THR A 81 -38.17 0.67 23.78
CA THR A 81 -38.95 -0.49 24.21
C THR A 81 -38.05 -1.56 24.82
N LYS A 82 -36.85 -1.78 24.27
CA LYS A 82 -35.85 -2.71 24.80
C LYS A 82 -34.44 -2.15 24.69
N VAL A 83 -33.59 -2.52 25.65
CA VAL A 83 -32.13 -2.30 25.64
C VAL A 83 -31.47 -3.65 25.86
N ASP A 84 -30.63 -4.09 24.92
CA ASP A 84 -29.99 -5.43 24.92
C ASP A 84 -30.97 -6.58 25.18
N ASN A 85 -32.11 -6.55 24.47
CA ASN A 85 -33.23 -7.48 24.61
C ASN A 85 -33.95 -7.48 25.97
N ILE A 86 -33.62 -6.54 26.87
CA ILE A 86 -34.27 -6.39 28.18
C ILE A 86 -35.28 -5.24 28.11
N SER A 87 -36.54 -5.53 28.47
CA SER A 87 -37.66 -4.56 28.49
C SER A 87 -38.08 -4.16 29.91
N ARG A 88 -37.33 -4.58 30.93
CA ARG A 88 -37.70 -4.39 32.34
C ARG A 88 -37.55 -2.94 32.76
N GLU A 89 -38.57 -2.39 33.41
CA GLU A 89 -38.50 -1.06 34.01
C GLU A 89 -37.38 -0.98 35.06
N GLY A 90 -36.63 0.12 35.04
CA GLY A 90 -35.48 0.33 35.91
C GLY A 90 -34.17 -0.33 35.44
N PHE A 91 -34.17 -1.08 34.33
CA PHE A 91 -32.93 -1.52 33.69
C PHE A 91 -32.22 -0.32 33.04
N ARG A 92 -30.93 -0.13 33.36
CA ARG A 92 -30.14 1.02 32.90
C ARG A 92 -28.82 0.53 32.32
N VAL A 93 -28.49 1.00 31.12
CA VAL A 93 -27.19 0.72 30.49
C VAL A 93 -26.55 2.04 30.09
N PRO A 94 -25.25 2.25 30.39
CA PRO A 94 -24.52 3.39 29.86
C PRO A 94 -24.54 3.41 28.33
N ALA A 95 -24.89 4.54 27.72
CA ALA A 95 -24.87 4.69 26.26
C ALA A 95 -23.47 4.46 25.66
N SER A 96 -22.41 4.62 26.46
CA SER A 96 -21.02 4.32 26.08
C SER A 96 -20.75 2.85 25.76
N GLU A 97 -21.59 1.93 26.24
CA GLU A 97 -21.48 0.49 25.91
C GLU A 97 -22.07 0.14 24.54
N LEU A 98 -22.68 1.12 23.85
CA LEU A 98 -23.30 0.94 22.54
C LEU A 98 -24.33 -0.20 22.49
N PRO A 99 -25.28 -0.26 23.45
CA PRO A 99 -26.25 -1.35 23.51
C PRO A 99 -27.16 -1.34 22.28
N LYS A 100 -27.64 -2.53 21.88
CA LYS A 100 -28.64 -2.64 20.82
C LYS A 100 -30.00 -2.28 21.40
N VAL A 101 -30.64 -1.27 20.82
CA VAL A 101 -31.96 -0.80 21.26
C VAL A 101 -33.05 -1.17 20.25
N GLU A 102 -34.23 -1.46 20.78
CA GLU A 102 -35.49 -1.46 20.04
C GLU A 102 -36.28 -0.23 20.46
N MET A 103 -36.84 0.49 19.49
CA MET A 103 -37.55 1.75 19.72
C MET A 103 -38.82 1.78 18.90
N ARG A 104 -39.89 2.30 19.50
CA ARG A 104 -41.13 2.60 18.79
C ARG A 104 -41.15 4.06 18.42
N VAL A 105 -41.23 4.34 17.13
CA VAL A 105 -41.27 5.70 16.59
C VAL A 105 -42.69 6.04 16.17
N THR A 106 -43.14 7.24 16.52
CA THR A 106 -44.36 7.82 15.98
C THR A 106 -44.00 8.73 14.80
N LEU A 107 -44.43 8.33 13.60
CA LEU A 107 -44.25 9.10 12.38
C LEU A 107 -45.27 10.25 12.31
N PRO A 108 -45.04 11.24 11.44
CA PRO A 108 -45.91 12.41 11.32
C PRO A 108 -47.35 12.13 10.85
N ASP A 109 -47.55 10.98 10.22
CA ASP A 109 -48.85 10.45 9.82
C ASP A 109 -49.56 9.70 10.96
N ASN A 110 -49.06 9.81 12.19
CA ASN A 110 -49.46 9.07 13.37
C ASN A 110 -49.31 7.54 13.27
N THR A 111 -48.61 7.03 12.24
CA THR A 111 -48.27 5.61 12.19
C THR A 111 -47.11 5.31 13.14
N THR A 112 -47.17 4.15 13.79
CA THR A 112 -46.08 3.71 14.66
C THR A 112 -45.27 2.61 13.97
N ARG A 113 -43.95 2.68 14.07
CA ARG A 113 -43.05 1.65 13.56
C ARG A 113 -41.98 1.33 14.58
N ASP A 114 -41.70 0.04 14.72
CA ASP A 114 -40.61 -0.43 15.56
C ASP A 114 -39.32 -0.47 14.72
N ILE A 115 -38.28 0.19 15.21
CA ILE A 115 -36.94 0.21 14.61
C ILE A 115 -35.94 -0.36 15.61
N SER A 116 -34.83 -0.86 15.10
CA SER A 116 -33.74 -1.38 15.94
C SER A 116 -32.38 -0.90 15.44
N GLY A 117 -31.44 -0.73 16.36
CA GLY A 117 -30.05 -0.39 16.03
C GLY A 117 -29.27 0.09 17.24
N ILE A 118 -28.20 0.86 17.01
CA ILE A 118 -27.26 1.31 18.04
C ILE A 118 -27.30 2.84 18.09
N LEU A 119 -27.44 3.39 19.30
CA LEU A 119 -27.39 4.83 19.57
C LEU A 119 -25.92 5.24 19.78
N ARG A 120 -25.31 5.91 18.79
CA ARG A 120 -23.87 6.21 18.79
C ARG A 120 -23.51 7.55 19.44
N HIS A 121 -24.48 8.46 19.53
CA HIS A 121 -24.26 9.86 19.92
C HIS A 121 -24.97 10.24 21.22
N GLN A 122 -25.85 9.37 21.72
CA GLN A 122 -26.48 9.55 23.03
C GLN A 122 -25.45 9.47 24.17
N LYS A 123 -25.66 10.29 25.20
CA LYS A 123 -24.87 10.30 26.43
C LYS A 123 -25.76 9.94 27.62
N GLY A 124 -25.15 9.40 28.68
CA GLY A 124 -25.83 9.04 29.92
C GLY A 124 -26.42 7.64 29.89
N LEU A 125 -27.47 7.42 30.70
CA LEU A 125 -28.11 6.12 30.87
C LEU A 125 -29.30 5.97 29.91
N LEU A 126 -29.37 4.80 29.27
CA LEU A 126 -30.47 4.34 28.44
C LEU A 126 -31.39 3.46 29.28
N GLU A 127 -32.68 3.75 29.24
CA GLU A 127 -33.71 3.07 30.04
C GLU A 127 -34.92 2.78 29.14
N PRO A 128 -35.47 1.55 29.16
CA PRO A 128 -36.76 1.26 28.53
C PRO A 128 -37.84 2.23 29.02
N GLY A 129 -38.69 2.69 28.09
CA GLY A 129 -39.75 3.66 28.35
C GLY A 129 -39.35 5.12 28.12
N LYS A 130 -38.06 5.45 28.10
CA LYS A 130 -37.56 6.82 27.83
C LYS A 130 -37.79 7.21 26.38
N THR A 131 -38.16 8.47 26.16
CA THR A 131 -38.31 9.05 24.81
C THR A 131 -37.03 9.77 24.40
N LEU A 132 -36.60 9.58 23.16
CA LEU A 132 -35.46 10.24 22.54
C LEU A 132 -35.89 10.90 21.23
N THR A 133 -35.28 12.03 20.91
CA THR A 133 -35.44 12.66 19.59
C THR A 133 -34.51 11.97 18.59
N LEU A 134 -35.06 11.47 17.49
CA LEU A 134 -34.32 10.91 16.36
C LEU A 134 -34.57 11.72 15.10
N ARG A 135 -33.61 11.68 14.17
CA ARG A 135 -33.77 12.17 12.80
C ARG A 135 -33.98 10.98 11.86
N ILE A 136 -35.09 10.95 11.13
CA ILE A 136 -35.43 9.86 10.22
C ILE A 136 -35.61 10.38 8.80
N ASP A 137 -35.18 9.59 7.82
CA ASP A 137 -35.48 9.80 6.40
C ASP A 137 -36.94 9.39 6.13
N PRO A 138 -37.84 10.31 5.74
CA PRO A 138 -39.25 9.98 5.50
C PRO A 138 -39.44 9.02 4.32
N ALA A 139 -38.49 8.94 3.38
CA ALA A 139 -38.54 8.00 2.27
C ALA A 139 -38.08 6.58 2.67
N ASP A 140 -37.28 6.46 3.72
CA ASP A 140 -36.69 5.20 4.16
C ASP A 140 -36.51 5.19 5.69
N VAL A 141 -37.50 4.66 6.41
CA VAL A 141 -37.52 4.61 7.89
C VAL A 141 -36.37 3.78 8.47
N SER A 142 -35.73 2.92 7.67
CA SER A 142 -34.53 2.19 8.11
C SER A 142 -33.31 3.10 8.27
N ARG A 143 -33.33 4.29 7.65
CA ARG A 143 -32.29 5.31 7.77
C ARG A 143 -32.66 6.31 8.83
N TRP A 144 -32.01 6.17 9.98
CA TRP A 144 -32.21 7.05 11.12
C TRP A 144 -30.88 7.34 11.81
N SER A 145 -30.84 8.45 12.55
CA SER A 145 -29.68 8.87 13.33
C SER A 145 -30.13 9.52 14.64
N ASP A 146 -29.35 9.27 15.70
CA ASP A 146 -29.49 9.90 17.01
C ASP A 146 -28.61 11.14 17.18
N ALA A 147 -27.83 11.50 16.15
CA ALA A 147 -26.97 12.68 16.16
C ALA A 147 -27.79 13.98 16.03
N THR A 148 -27.46 14.97 16.87
CA THR A 148 -28.04 16.32 16.81
C THR A 148 -27.25 17.27 15.90
N SER A 149 -25.98 16.97 15.65
CA SER A 149 -25.10 17.75 14.78
C SER A 149 -24.32 16.83 13.84
N PRO A 150 -24.03 17.27 12.60
CA PRO A 150 -23.25 16.48 11.67
C PRO A 150 -21.83 16.26 12.22
N PRO A 151 -21.28 15.03 12.13
CA PRO A 151 -19.90 14.81 12.52
C PRO A 151 -18.98 15.70 11.66
N PRO A 152 -17.99 16.37 12.26
CA PRO A 152 -17.07 17.18 11.49
C PRO A 152 -16.28 16.29 10.54
N LEU A 153 -16.26 16.65 9.25
CA LEU A 153 -15.58 15.85 8.23
C LEU A 153 -14.08 15.75 8.48
N MET A 154 -13.47 16.83 8.97
CA MET A 154 -12.00 16.93 9.01
C MET A 154 -11.36 15.96 10.02
N PRO A 155 -11.82 15.82 11.28
CA PRO A 155 -11.29 14.81 12.20
C PRO A 155 -11.40 13.37 11.68
N GLU A 156 -12.51 13.05 11.00
CA GLU A 156 -12.73 11.73 10.39
C GLU A 156 -11.76 11.45 9.24
N LEU A 157 -11.29 12.50 8.55
CA LEU A 157 -10.34 12.37 7.44
C LEU A 157 -8.86 12.39 7.86
N MET A 158 -8.53 12.86 9.06
CA MET A 158 -7.15 13.01 9.53
C MET A 158 -6.31 11.74 9.43
N PRO A 159 -6.80 10.53 9.79
CA PRO A 159 -6.02 9.30 9.64
C PRO A 159 -5.58 9.05 8.19
N TYR A 160 -6.46 9.33 7.22
CA TYR A 160 -6.18 9.10 5.80
C TYR A 160 -5.26 10.17 5.22
N ILE A 161 -5.35 11.41 5.71
CA ILE A 161 -4.37 12.46 5.40
C ILE A 161 -2.98 12.03 5.91
N GLY A 162 -2.90 11.50 7.14
CA GLY A 162 -1.66 10.94 7.69
C GLY A 162 -1.10 9.81 6.84
N MET A 163 -1.94 8.88 6.39
CA MET A 163 -1.53 7.83 5.44
C MET A 163 -1.05 8.40 4.10
N GLY A 164 -1.67 9.47 3.60
CA GLY A 164 -1.23 10.19 2.40
C GLY A 164 0.17 10.79 2.56
N VAL A 165 0.46 11.40 3.71
CA VAL A 165 1.81 11.90 4.05
C VAL A 165 2.82 10.76 4.11
N LEU A 166 2.46 9.64 4.73
CA LEU A 166 3.31 8.45 4.76
C LEU A 166 3.60 7.92 3.35
N ALA A 167 2.59 7.82 2.48
CA ALA A 167 2.77 7.42 1.09
C ALA A 167 3.72 8.37 0.33
N ALA A 168 3.59 9.68 0.55
CA ALA A 168 4.49 10.67 -0.04
C ALA A 168 5.93 10.51 0.45
N ALA A 169 6.13 10.22 1.75
CA ALA A 169 7.46 9.95 2.30
C ALA A 169 8.09 8.68 1.68
N LEU A 170 7.33 7.60 1.53
CA LEU A 170 7.77 6.37 0.85
C LEU A 170 8.16 6.62 -0.61
N MET A 171 7.37 7.44 -1.31
CA MET A 171 7.72 7.93 -2.66
C MET A 171 9.04 8.72 -2.66
N GLY A 172 9.27 9.57 -1.66
CA GLY A 172 10.55 10.25 -1.47
C GLY A 172 11.73 9.29 -1.34
N VAL A 173 11.58 8.21 -0.56
CA VAL A 173 12.60 7.15 -0.42
C VAL A 173 12.85 6.45 -1.76
N ALA A 174 11.81 6.15 -2.55
CA ALA A 174 11.97 5.57 -3.88
C ALA A 174 12.78 6.48 -4.82
N ILE A 175 12.53 7.80 -4.79
CA ILE A 175 13.28 8.79 -5.58
C ILE A 175 14.75 8.85 -5.15
N LEU A 176 15.03 8.82 -3.84
CA LEU A 176 16.41 8.79 -3.33
C LEU A 176 17.13 7.49 -3.73
N ALA A 177 16.47 6.34 -3.62
CA ALA A 177 16.99 5.06 -4.08
C ALA A 177 17.32 5.10 -5.58
N ARG A 178 16.44 5.68 -6.39
CA ARG A 178 16.67 5.87 -7.82
C ARG A 178 17.88 6.76 -8.10
N ARG A 179 18.02 7.88 -7.38
CA ARG A 179 19.19 8.77 -7.51
C ARG A 179 20.49 8.04 -7.17
N ARG A 180 20.49 7.18 -6.14
CA ARG A 180 21.65 6.34 -5.79
C ARG A 180 22.00 5.37 -6.92
N VAL A 181 21.03 4.65 -7.48
CA VAL A 181 21.23 3.75 -8.63
C VAL A 181 21.87 4.48 -9.82
N LEU A 182 21.35 5.67 -10.15
CA LEU A 182 21.92 6.47 -11.25
C LEU A 182 23.32 6.99 -10.91
N SER A 183 23.58 7.37 -9.66
CA SER A 183 24.92 7.74 -9.21
C SER A 183 25.93 6.60 -9.37
N VAL A 184 25.52 5.36 -9.06
CA VAL A 184 26.35 4.16 -9.28
C VAL A 184 26.65 3.99 -10.76
N TRP A 185 25.62 4.06 -11.61
CA TRP A 185 25.81 3.99 -13.06
C TRP A 185 26.79 5.04 -13.59
N GLN A 186 26.66 6.28 -13.16
CA GLN A 186 27.47 7.38 -13.68
C GLN A 186 28.93 7.29 -13.22
N ASN A 187 29.15 7.07 -11.92
CA ASN A 187 30.44 7.39 -11.30
C ASN A 187 31.30 6.16 -10.97
N ASP A 188 30.70 4.98 -10.81
CA ASP A 188 31.44 3.82 -10.27
C ASP A 188 32.21 3.03 -11.33
N GLN A 189 33.13 2.19 -10.89
CA GLN A 189 33.97 1.37 -11.76
C GLN A 189 33.23 0.15 -12.29
N VAL A 190 33.68 -0.34 -13.45
CA VAL A 190 33.17 -1.55 -14.09
C VAL A 190 34.10 -2.70 -13.76
N HIS A 191 33.51 -3.81 -13.36
CA HIS A 191 34.24 -5.04 -13.06
C HIS A 191 33.74 -6.18 -13.94
N PRO A 192 34.65 -6.99 -14.50
CA PRO A 192 34.25 -8.24 -15.13
C PRO A 192 33.78 -9.22 -14.06
N ALA A 193 32.65 -9.86 -14.31
CA ALA A 193 32.07 -10.85 -13.43
C ALA A 193 31.69 -12.11 -14.20
N LEU A 194 31.86 -13.27 -13.58
CA LEU A 194 31.47 -14.56 -14.11
C LEU A 194 30.12 -14.97 -13.50
N VAL A 195 29.14 -15.30 -14.34
CA VAL A 195 27.87 -15.85 -13.89
C VAL A 195 28.10 -17.26 -13.35
N VAL A 196 27.75 -17.48 -12.09
CA VAL A 196 27.84 -18.80 -11.43
C VAL A 196 26.54 -19.56 -11.61
N GLU A 197 25.41 -18.91 -11.37
CA GLU A 197 24.10 -19.56 -11.33
C GLU A 197 23.02 -18.54 -11.69
N THR A 198 21.95 -18.99 -12.33
CA THR A 198 20.75 -18.19 -12.55
C THR A 198 19.52 -18.89 -12.00
N GLY A 199 18.63 -18.14 -11.38
CA GLY A 199 17.38 -18.65 -10.81
C GLY A 199 16.24 -17.65 -10.95
N PHE A 200 15.01 -18.10 -10.84
CA PHE A 200 13.85 -17.21 -10.83
C PHE A 200 13.75 -16.45 -9.50
N SER A 201 13.38 -15.18 -9.55
CA SER A 201 13.09 -14.42 -8.34
C SER A 201 11.64 -14.68 -7.90
N GLY A 202 11.45 -15.23 -6.70
CA GLY A 202 10.11 -15.36 -6.12
C GLY A 202 9.40 -14.02 -5.88
N LEU A 203 10.17 -12.93 -5.75
CA LEU A 203 9.67 -11.58 -5.52
C LEU A 203 9.46 -10.77 -6.81
N ALA A 204 9.96 -11.25 -7.95
CA ALA A 204 9.90 -10.54 -9.22
C ALA A 204 9.76 -11.53 -10.40
N PRO A 205 8.53 -11.90 -10.81
CA PRO A 205 8.29 -12.97 -11.79
C PRO A 205 8.86 -12.68 -13.18
N LEU A 206 9.09 -11.40 -13.51
CA LEU A 206 9.70 -10.97 -14.78
C LEU A 206 11.23 -10.84 -14.71
N SER A 207 11.84 -11.30 -13.61
CA SER A 207 13.27 -11.16 -13.34
C SER A 207 13.89 -12.48 -12.87
N ARG A 208 15.14 -12.69 -13.26
CA ARG A 208 16.01 -13.75 -12.74
C ARG A 208 17.00 -13.15 -11.75
N VAL A 209 17.29 -13.89 -10.70
CA VAL A 209 18.43 -13.64 -9.83
C VAL A 209 19.65 -14.26 -10.50
N VAL A 210 20.62 -13.42 -10.85
CA VAL A 210 21.92 -13.82 -11.38
C VAL A 210 22.91 -13.81 -10.24
N ARG A 211 23.47 -14.98 -9.93
CA ARG A 211 24.57 -15.11 -8.99
C ARG A 211 25.89 -15.02 -9.75
N PHE A 212 26.79 -14.16 -9.30
CA PHE A 212 28.05 -13.92 -9.99
C PHE A 212 29.22 -13.74 -9.02
N VAL A 213 30.43 -13.95 -9.52
CA VAL A 213 31.69 -13.69 -8.82
C VAL A 213 32.51 -12.72 -9.65
N LEU A 214 33.18 -11.76 -9.01
CA LEU A 214 34.05 -10.81 -9.70
C LEU A 214 35.36 -11.50 -10.12
N CYS A 215 35.79 -11.32 -11.37
CA CYS A 215 36.99 -11.99 -11.89
C CYS A 215 38.29 -11.40 -11.32
N ASP A 216 38.32 -10.08 -11.10
CA ASP A 216 39.53 -9.35 -10.69
C ASP A 216 39.63 -9.12 -9.17
N ALA A 217 38.67 -9.62 -8.39
CA ALA A 217 38.63 -9.37 -6.95
C ALA A 217 39.35 -10.48 -6.17
N ARG A 218 40.14 -10.07 -5.16
CA ARG A 218 40.54 -10.98 -4.06
C ARG A 218 39.31 -11.58 -3.35
N ASP A 219 38.17 -10.91 -3.47
CA ASP A 219 36.90 -11.33 -2.90
C ASP A 219 36.19 -12.35 -3.81
N ARG A 220 36.19 -13.63 -3.38
CA ARG A 220 35.50 -14.75 -4.06
C ARG A 220 34.05 -14.94 -3.60
N ARG A 221 33.47 -13.97 -2.88
CA ARG A 221 32.06 -14.06 -2.47
C ARG A 221 31.14 -14.06 -3.69
N VAL A 222 30.04 -14.81 -3.58
CA VAL A 222 28.98 -14.85 -4.59
C VAL A 222 28.01 -13.71 -4.32
N PHE A 223 27.87 -12.83 -5.31
CA PHE A 223 26.94 -11.70 -5.27
C PHE A 223 25.67 -12.02 -6.08
N ARG A 224 24.64 -11.19 -5.91
CA ARG A 224 23.34 -11.35 -6.58
C ARG A 224 22.95 -10.05 -7.25
N ALA A 225 22.56 -10.12 -8.51
CA ALA A 225 21.90 -9.03 -9.24
C ALA A 225 20.59 -9.52 -9.84
N ALA A 226 19.63 -8.62 -10.01
CA ALA A 226 18.41 -8.91 -10.75
C ALA A 226 18.63 -8.62 -12.23
N ALA A 227 18.39 -9.62 -13.10
CA ALA A 227 18.36 -9.46 -14.54
C ALA A 227 16.92 -9.61 -15.07
N PRO A 228 16.49 -8.81 -16.05
CA PRO A 228 15.24 -9.07 -16.75
C PRO A 228 15.32 -10.39 -17.50
N LEU A 229 14.17 -11.06 -17.67
CA LEU A 229 14.08 -12.36 -18.34
C LEU A 229 14.69 -12.38 -19.75
N ARG A 230 14.72 -11.22 -20.43
CA ARG A 230 15.21 -11.04 -21.81
C ARG A 230 16.74 -11.17 -21.96
N LEU A 231 17.51 -10.95 -20.89
CA LEU A 231 18.98 -10.96 -20.97
C LEU A 231 19.56 -12.40 -20.98
N ASP A 232 18.77 -13.41 -20.58
CA ASP A 232 19.12 -14.84 -20.45
C ASP A 232 20.62 -15.14 -20.17
N PRO A 233 21.21 -14.60 -19.08
CA PRO A 233 22.61 -14.87 -18.76
C PRO A 233 22.78 -16.35 -18.41
N ARG A 234 23.81 -16.98 -18.98
CA ARG A 234 24.10 -18.40 -18.74
C ARG A 234 25.25 -18.57 -17.74
N PRO A 235 25.24 -19.63 -16.89
CA PRO A 235 26.40 -20.00 -16.09
C PRO A 235 27.68 -20.10 -16.93
N GLY A 236 28.79 -19.56 -16.43
CA GLY A 236 30.07 -19.45 -17.14
C GLY A 236 30.19 -18.25 -18.09
N GLN A 237 29.12 -17.47 -18.30
CA GLN A 237 29.20 -16.27 -19.14
C GLN A 237 29.87 -15.11 -18.39
N ALA A 238 30.77 -14.40 -19.06
CA ALA A 238 31.32 -13.14 -18.57
C ALA A 238 30.34 -11.99 -18.80
N ILE A 239 30.06 -11.23 -17.75
CA ILE A 239 29.18 -10.06 -17.74
C ILE A 239 29.89 -8.87 -17.10
N TRP A 240 29.46 -7.65 -17.47
CA TRP A 240 29.97 -6.42 -16.88
C TRP A 240 29.05 -5.93 -15.76
N ILE A 241 29.62 -5.72 -14.57
CA ILE A 241 28.91 -5.17 -13.40
C ILE A 241 29.49 -3.80 -13.08
N VAL A 242 28.63 -2.81 -12.85
CA VAL A 242 29.02 -1.51 -12.28
C VAL A 242 28.71 -1.56 -10.79
N SER A 243 29.72 -1.38 -9.93
CA SER A 243 29.51 -1.44 -8.47
C SER A 243 30.35 -0.42 -7.71
N PRO A 244 29.84 0.10 -6.59
CA PRO A 244 30.63 0.98 -5.72
C PRO A 244 31.89 0.28 -5.17
N PRO A 245 32.97 1.03 -4.91
CA PRO A 245 34.17 0.47 -4.30
C PRO A 245 33.86 -0.16 -2.94
N GLY A 246 34.26 -1.41 -2.76
CA GLY A 246 34.04 -2.16 -1.51
C GLY A 246 32.61 -2.63 -1.26
N ASN A 247 31.65 -2.37 -2.18
CA ASN A 247 30.27 -2.82 -2.02
C ASN A 247 29.67 -3.44 -3.31
N PRO A 248 30.20 -4.58 -3.76
CA PRO A 248 29.70 -5.30 -4.94
C PRO A 248 28.25 -5.81 -4.81
N GLN A 249 27.70 -5.90 -3.60
CA GLN A 249 26.28 -6.27 -3.38
C GLN A 249 25.31 -5.23 -3.95
N ARG A 250 25.76 -3.99 -4.16
CA ARG A 250 24.98 -2.91 -4.80
C ARG A 250 25.28 -2.80 -6.29
N GLY A 251 25.95 -3.80 -6.87
CA GLY A 251 26.28 -3.83 -8.28
C GLY A 251 25.04 -3.92 -9.17
N ILE A 252 25.08 -3.19 -10.28
CA ILE A 252 24.07 -3.23 -11.35
C ILE A 252 24.67 -3.82 -12.63
N LEU A 253 23.85 -4.50 -13.43
CA LEU A 253 24.26 -5.07 -14.71
C LEU A 253 24.43 -3.96 -15.74
N ALA A 254 25.65 -3.77 -16.25
CA ALA A 254 25.96 -2.66 -17.15
C ALA A 254 25.18 -2.73 -18.47
N SER A 255 24.89 -3.93 -18.95
CA SER A 255 24.16 -4.17 -20.21
C SER A 255 22.71 -3.66 -20.18
N LEU A 256 22.13 -3.40 -19.01
CA LEU A 256 20.75 -2.91 -18.88
C LEU A 256 20.63 -1.38 -19.00
N TYR A 257 21.77 -0.68 -18.99
CA TYR A 257 21.83 0.78 -18.91
C TYR A 257 22.41 1.43 -20.19
N GLN A 258 22.87 0.62 -21.15
CA GLN A 258 23.25 1.05 -22.49
C GLN A 258 22.00 1.23 -23.36
#